data_AF-X1FP81-F1
#
_entry.id   AF-X1FP81-F1
#
_cell.length_a   1.000
_cell.length_b   1.000
_cell.length_c   1.000
_cell.angle_alpha   90.00
_cell.angle_beta   90.00
_cell.angle_gamma   90.00
#
_symmetry.space_group_name_H-M   'P 1'
#
loop_
_entity.id
_entity.type
_entity.pdbx_description
1 polymer ?
#
loop_
_entity_poly.entity_id
_entity_poly.type
_entity_poly.pdbx_seq_one_letter_code
_entity_poly.pdbx_strand_id
1 'polypeptide(L)' 'MTFPFWLDPELKALKVFQNFGLPNSYVIDRDGTVRLAWSGEIDRETLE' A
#
# COMPACT_ATOMS: atom_id res chain seq x y z
N MET A 1 -1.79 -12.22 -13.23
CA MET A 1 -2.21 -11.25 -12.20
C MET A 1 -3.52 -11.74 -11.61
N THR A 2 -3.51 -12.27 -10.39
CA THR A 2 -4.67 -12.95 -9.77
C THR A 2 -5.09 -12.31 -8.44
N PHE A 3 -4.77 -11.04 -8.23
CA PHE A 3 -5.13 -10.29 -7.03
C PHE A 3 -6.29 -9.32 -7.32
N PRO A 4 -7.10 -8.99 -6.30
CA PRO A 4 -8.15 -7.99 -6.45
C PRO A 4 -7.55 -6.63 -6.80
N PHE A 5 -8.18 -5.94 -7.74
CA PHE A 5 -7.84 -4.56 -8.10
C PHE A 5 -9.02 -3.65 -7.78
N TRP A 6 -8.79 -2.63 -6.96
CA TRP A 6 -9.81 -1.69 -6.54
C TRP A 6 -9.51 -0.32 -7.14
N LEU A 7 -10.44 0.22 -7.92
CA LEU A 7 -10.35 1.57 -8.48
C LEU A 7 -10.68 2.59 -7.40
N ASP A 8 -9.81 3.60 -7.22
CA ASP A 8 -10.01 4.71 -6.29
C ASP A 8 -10.10 6.06 -7.04
N PRO A 9 -11.17 6.30 -7.82
CA PRO A 9 -11.32 7.51 -8.63
C PRO A 9 -11.43 8.80 -7.80
N GLU A 10 -11.85 8.70 -6.54
CA GLU A 10 -11.99 9.84 -5.63
C GLU A 10 -10.75 10.08 -4.74
N LEU A 11 -9.72 9.26 -4.93
CA LEU A 11 -8.46 9.30 -4.17
C LEU A 11 -8.68 9.16 -2.66
N LYS A 12 -9.70 8.39 -2.24
CA LYS A 12 -10.04 8.19 -0.83
C LYS A 12 -8.92 7.48 -0.08
N ALA A 13 -8.35 6.43 -0.68
CA ALA A 13 -7.24 5.70 -0.07
C ALA A 13 -6.03 6.62 0.06
N LEU A 14 -5.65 7.33 -1.00
CA LEU A 14 -4.52 8.26 -0.97
C LEU A 14 -4.65 9.32 0.14
N LYS A 15 -5.85 9.89 0.31
CA LYS A 15 -6.15 10.87 1.36
C LYS A 15 -6.07 10.29 2.77
N VAL A 16 -6.66 9.11 3.00
CA VAL A 16 -6.69 8.46 4.32
C VAL A 16 -5.29 8.01 4.73
N PHE A 17 -4.52 7.43 3.82
CA PHE A 17 -3.14 7.02 4.06
C PHE A 17 -2.14 8.19 4.03
N GLN A 18 -2.60 9.41 3.70
CA GLN A 18 -1.79 10.62 3.60
C GLN A 18 -0.55 10.44 2.71
N ASN A 19 -0.71 9.77 1.56
CA ASN A 19 0.39 9.49 0.65
C ASN A 19 0.71 10.69 -0.24
N PHE A 20 1.92 11.22 -0.08
CA PHE A 20 2.40 12.40 -0.80
C PHE A 20 3.05 12.09 -2.16
N GLY A 21 3.44 10.84 -2.42
CA GLY A 21 4.02 10.38 -3.67
C GLY A 21 3.64 8.92 -3.91
N LEU A 22 3.87 8.39 -5.11
CA LEU A 22 3.64 6.99 -5.46
C LEU A 22 4.94 6.38 -6.01
N PRO A 23 5.12 5.04 -5.94
CA PRO A 23 4.23 4.05 -5.33
C PRO A 23 4.32 4.02 -3.79
N ASN A 24 3.35 3.37 -3.13
CA ASN A 24 3.42 3.03 -1.70
C ASN A 24 2.97 1.58 -1.49
N SER A 25 3.60 0.91 -0.54
CA SER A 25 3.29 -0.46 -0.15
C SER A 25 3.10 -0.56 1.36
N TYR A 26 2.17 -1.41 1.79
CA TYR A 26 1.87 -1.64 3.20
C TYR A 26 1.73 -3.13 3.48
N VAL A 27 2.28 -3.58 4.60
CA VAL A 27 1.98 -4.90 5.17
C VAL A 27 1.03 -4.72 6.34
N ILE A 28 -0.14 -5.35 6.24
CA ILE A 28 -1.20 -5.31 7.24
C ILE A 28 -1.36 -6.73 7.80
N ASP A 29 -1.36 -6.87 9.12
CA ASP A 29 -1.57 -8.17 9.76
C ASP A 29 -3.05 -8.59 9.81
N ARG A 30 -3.32 -9.76 10.38
CA ARG A 30 -4.69 -10.32 10.46
C ARG A 30 -5.63 -9.52 11.38
N ASP A 31 -5.07 -8.71 12.28
CA ASP A 31 -5.85 -7.86 13.18
C ASP A 31 -6.14 -6.49 12.55
N GLY A 32 -5.69 -6.26 11.30
CA GLY A 32 -5.87 -5.01 10.57
C GLY A 32 -4.85 -3.94 10.92
N THR A 33 -3.75 -4.30 11.59
CA THR A 33 -2.70 -3.36 12.00
C THR A 33 -1.63 -3.24 10.92
N VAL A 34 -1.27 -2.00 10.55
CA VAL A 34 -0.12 -1.75 9.66
C VAL A 34 1.17 -2.08 10.40
N ARG A 35 1.95 -3.03 9.87
CA ARG A 35 3.23 -3.45 10.44
C ARG A 35 4.42 -2.82 9.75
N LEU A 36 4.33 -2.63 8.43
CA LEU A 36 5.39 -2.03 7.61
C LEU A 36 4.75 -1.12 6.56
N ALA A 37 5.45 -0.04 6.22
CA ALA A 37 5.05 0.93 5.22
C ALA A 37 6.27 1.43 4.45
N TRP A 38 6.17 1.49 3.13
CA TRP A 38 7.21 1.98 2.25
C TRP A 38 6.64 3.00 1.27
N SER A 39 7.38 4.08 1.06
CA SER A 39 7.13 5.11 0.05
C SER A 39 8.24 5.05 -0.99
N GLY A 40 7.87 5.00 -2.27
CA GLY A 40 8.79 4.75 -3.37
C GLY A 40 8.80 3.30 -3.83
N GLU A 41 9.58 3.04 -4.87
CA GLU A 41 9.77 1.69 -5.42
C GLU A 41 10.35 0.75 -4.36
N ILE A 42 9.90 -0.51 -4.37
CA ILE A 42 10.36 -1.55 -3.46
C ILE A 42 10.70 -2.80 -4.27
N ASP A 43 11.78 -3.48 -3.88
CA ASP A 43 12.18 -4.75 -4.45
C ASP A 43 11.58 -5.94 -3.68
N ARG A 44 11.67 -7.12 -4.30
CA ARG A 44 11.10 -8.34 -3.76
C ARG A 44 11.87 -8.85 -2.53
N GLU A 45 13.18 -8.62 -2.48
CA GLU A 45 14.02 -9.03 -1.35
C GLU A 45 13.62 -8.30 -0.06
N THR A 46 13.15 -7.07 -0.17
CA THR A 46 12.61 -6.32 0.98
C THR A 46 11.25 -6.85 1.46
N LEU A 47 10.51 -7.57 0.61
CA LEU A 47 9.16 -8.07 0.88
C LEU A 47 9.10 -9.55 1.32
N GLU A 48 10.19 -10.32 1.16
CA GLU A 48 10.28 -11.77 1.43
C GLU A 48 11.27 -12.08 2.56
#